data_AF-A0AAJ0DBF5-F1
#
_entry.id   AF-A0AAJ0DBF5-F1
#
_cell.length_a   1.000
_cell.length_b   1.000
_cell.length_c   1.000
_cell.angle_alpha   90.00
_cell.angle_beta   90.00
_cell.angle_gamma   90.00
#
_symmetry.space_group_name_H-M   'P 1'
#
loop_
_entity.id
_entity.type
_entity.pdbx_description
1 polymer ?
#
loop_
_entity_poly.entity_id
_entity_poly.type
_entity_poly.pdbx_seq_one_letter_code
_entity_poly.pdbx_strand_id
1 'polypeptide(L)'
;MAEEYMDVVYKLWESSWSEDAVVWDRDLAYDPAKIQKIEHKGKYFSVSGRHQVHPSPQRTPVLFQAGTLKTGTAFAARHAEAVFMNPATIPLCKTQITAAREQAAAQGRDPSSLKFFPCIVPIIGRTPEEAQSKYEKAKSHGDVLGGLAQFSGYTGIDMSLFPLDEPFAASSLKGGAAITAVLASFEASLEGGAPPWTPRLLGERMAMGGLHPSPVGSAEQVADFFENWVNETDCDGFNIAYITNPSSLEDIVELLVPELQRRGMMWDDYAMPGGTFRENLLGHRHLAEDHYGAGFKYGRDPGLVSNLEENGAGKINGLEKASSKIDAGAETKGEAVSTKGEVVTNGESKTNGEYTMKVVAASA
;
A
#
# COMPACT_ATOMS: atom_id res chain seq x y z
N MET A 1 -2.75 -5.41 -20.58
CA MET A 1 -1.58 -6.17 -20.09
C MET A 1 -1.59 -6.24 -18.57
N ALA A 2 -1.51 -5.12 -17.85
CA ALA A 2 -1.52 -5.13 -16.37
C ALA A 2 -2.76 -5.81 -15.75
N GLU A 3 -3.96 -5.52 -16.26
CA GLU A 3 -5.21 -6.19 -15.84
C GLU A 3 -5.09 -7.73 -15.94
N GLU A 4 -4.64 -8.23 -17.09
CA GLU A 4 -4.48 -9.67 -17.31
C GLU A 4 -3.36 -10.27 -16.46
N TYR A 5 -2.31 -9.50 -16.18
CA TYR A 5 -1.26 -9.90 -15.25
C TYR A 5 -1.84 -10.10 -13.83
N MET A 6 -2.71 -9.18 -13.40
CA MET A 6 -3.39 -9.28 -12.11
C MET A 6 -4.28 -10.52 -12.04
N ASP A 7 -5.05 -10.82 -13.10
CA ASP A 7 -5.83 -12.06 -13.18
C ASP A 7 -4.94 -13.30 -13.00
N VAL A 8 -3.79 -13.36 -13.66
CA VAL A 8 -2.85 -14.49 -13.54
C VAL A 8 -2.33 -14.64 -12.10
N VAL A 9 -1.89 -13.55 -11.46
CA VAL A 9 -1.32 -13.66 -10.11
C VAL A 9 -2.39 -13.92 -9.05
N TYR A 10 -3.61 -13.38 -9.18
CA TYR A 10 -4.73 -13.74 -8.30
C TYR A 10 -5.09 -15.21 -8.43
N LYS A 11 -5.14 -15.76 -9.66
CA LYS A 11 -5.33 -17.20 -9.84
C LYS A 11 -4.27 -18.02 -9.10
N LEU A 12 -3.00 -17.62 -9.19
CA LEU A 12 -1.91 -18.31 -8.52
C LEU A 12 -2.03 -18.22 -6.99
N TRP A 13 -2.23 -17.03 -6.43
CA TRP A 13 -2.23 -16.78 -4.98
C TRP A 13 -3.52 -17.24 -4.28
N GLU A 14 -4.66 -17.06 -4.93
CA GLU A 14 -5.98 -17.26 -4.32
C GLU A 14 -6.63 -18.57 -4.78
N SER A 15 -6.49 -18.95 -6.06
CA SER A 15 -7.19 -20.13 -6.61
C SER A 15 -6.39 -21.42 -6.47
N SER A 16 -5.06 -21.41 -6.60
CA SER A 16 -4.33 -22.65 -6.84
C SER A 16 -4.27 -23.60 -5.63
N TRP A 17 -4.38 -23.07 -4.41
CA TRP A 17 -4.29 -23.84 -3.16
C TRP A 17 -5.43 -23.48 -2.21
N SER A 18 -6.12 -24.47 -1.64
CA SER A 18 -7.08 -24.23 -0.55
C SER A 18 -6.36 -23.73 0.70
N GLU A 19 -7.09 -23.08 1.60
CA GLU A 19 -6.53 -22.54 2.86
C GLU A 19 -6.05 -23.65 3.79
N ASP A 20 -6.76 -24.76 3.81
CA ASP A 20 -6.50 -25.96 4.59
C ASP A 20 -5.76 -27.06 3.79
N ALA A 21 -5.04 -26.66 2.73
CA ALA A 21 -4.17 -27.56 1.95
C ALA A 21 -2.88 -27.93 2.69
N VAL A 22 -2.49 -27.13 3.69
CA VAL A 22 -1.26 -27.28 4.44
C VAL A 22 -1.53 -28.09 5.71
N VAL A 23 -0.91 -29.26 5.81
CA VAL A 23 -1.13 -30.23 6.91
C VAL A 23 0.06 -30.26 7.86
N TRP A 24 1.28 -30.20 7.32
CA TRP A 24 2.54 -30.26 8.08
C TRP A 24 2.66 -31.47 9.03
N ASP A 25 2.16 -32.62 8.61
CA ASP A 25 2.43 -33.89 9.28
C ASP A 25 3.71 -34.53 8.70
N ARG A 26 4.33 -35.41 9.48
CA ARG A 26 5.52 -36.19 9.12
C ARG A 26 5.33 -36.95 7.80
N ASP A 27 4.15 -37.53 7.60
CA ASP A 27 3.85 -38.39 6.46
C ASP A 27 3.16 -37.64 5.31
N LEU A 28 2.61 -36.44 5.57
CA LEU A 28 1.93 -35.61 4.58
C LEU A 28 2.06 -34.12 4.93
N ALA A 29 2.86 -33.40 4.14
CA ALA A 29 3.00 -31.95 4.31
C ALA A 29 1.80 -31.17 3.73
N TYR A 30 1.24 -31.63 2.60
CA TYR A 30 0.16 -30.94 1.90
C TYR A 30 -0.86 -31.93 1.33
N ASP A 31 -2.14 -31.61 1.39
CA ASP A 31 -3.21 -32.40 0.79
C ASP A 31 -3.30 -32.14 -0.73
N PRO A 32 -2.93 -33.11 -1.59
CA PRO A 32 -2.92 -32.92 -3.04
C PRO A 32 -4.32 -32.71 -3.64
N ALA A 33 -5.39 -33.15 -2.97
CA ALA A 33 -6.77 -32.91 -3.43
C ALA A 33 -7.19 -31.45 -3.30
N LYS A 34 -6.47 -30.68 -2.48
CA LYS A 34 -6.71 -29.25 -2.21
C LYS A 34 -5.75 -28.33 -2.99
N ILE A 35 -5.03 -28.88 -3.97
CA ILE A 35 -4.09 -28.15 -4.82
C ILE A 35 -4.50 -28.32 -6.29
N GLN A 36 -4.98 -27.24 -6.87
CA GLN A 36 -5.48 -27.23 -8.23
C GLN A 36 -4.60 -26.43 -9.18
N LYS A 37 -4.58 -26.91 -10.42
CA LYS A 37 -3.93 -26.24 -11.54
C LYS A 37 -4.77 -25.05 -11.96
N ILE A 38 -4.13 -23.93 -12.22
CA ILE A 38 -4.78 -22.79 -12.87
C ILE A 38 -4.62 -22.94 -14.39
N GLU A 39 -5.66 -22.55 -15.12
CA GLU A 39 -5.61 -22.36 -16.56
C GLU A 39 -5.91 -20.90 -16.86
N HIS A 40 -4.98 -20.24 -17.55
CA HIS A 40 -5.13 -18.88 -18.04
C HIS A 40 -4.63 -18.81 -19.47
N LYS A 41 -5.50 -18.40 -20.38
CA LYS A 41 -5.17 -18.15 -21.78
C LYS A 41 -5.78 -16.81 -22.19
N GLY A 42 -5.04 -15.75 -21.93
CA GLY A 42 -5.43 -14.39 -22.27
C GLY A 42 -4.76 -13.88 -23.54
N LYS A 43 -4.79 -12.56 -23.73
CA LYS A 43 -4.19 -11.88 -24.88
C LYS A 43 -2.67 -11.75 -24.73
N TYR A 44 -2.18 -11.59 -23.50
CA TYR A 44 -0.79 -11.29 -23.18
C TYR A 44 -0.06 -12.46 -22.52
N PHE A 45 -0.78 -13.31 -21.80
CA PHE A 45 -0.23 -14.41 -21.00
C PHE A 45 -0.96 -15.73 -21.29
N SER A 46 -0.19 -16.81 -21.27
CA SER A 46 -0.69 -18.19 -21.31
C SER A 46 0.00 -18.96 -20.20
N VAL A 47 -0.74 -19.28 -19.14
CA VAL A 47 -0.22 -19.93 -17.94
C VAL A 47 -1.06 -21.15 -17.63
N SER A 48 -0.38 -22.29 -17.44
CA SER A 48 -0.98 -23.57 -17.16
C SER A 48 -0.14 -24.27 -16.11
N GLY A 49 -0.57 -24.28 -14.85
CA GLY A 49 0.26 -24.78 -13.76
C GLY A 49 -0.33 -24.60 -12.37
N ARG A 50 0.29 -25.25 -11.38
CA ARG A 50 0.01 -25.02 -9.95
C ARG A 50 0.94 -23.93 -9.44
N HIS A 51 0.48 -23.12 -8.50
CA HIS A 51 1.37 -22.21 -7.79
C HIS A 51 2.43 -23.01 -7.03
N GLN A 52 3.68 -22.55 -7.08
CA GLN A 52 4.83 -23.32 -6.60
C GLN A 52 5.04 -23.21 -5.09
N VAL A 53 4.31 -22.31 -4.43
CA VAL A 53 4.37 -22.11 -2.98
C VAL A 53 2.99 -22.32 -2.38
N HIS A 54 2.96 -22.81 -1.14
CA HIS A 54 1.75 -22.95 -0.34
C HIS A 54 1.21 -21.57 0.06
N PRO A 55 -0.06 -21.46 0.50
CA PRO A 55 -0.63 -20.19 0.93
C PRO A 55 0.23 -19.47 1.97
N SER A 56 0.63 -18.23 1.67
CA SER A 56 1.28 -17.35 2.63
C SER A 56 0.25 -16.79 3.62
N PRO A 57 0.66 -16.19 4.76
CA PRO A 57 -0.28 -15.60 5.72
C PRO A 57 -1.25 -14.58 5.12
N GLN A 58 -0.88 -13.91 4.02
CA GLN A 58 -1.73 -12.92 3.35
C GLN A 58 -2.31 -13.40 2.01
N ARG A 59 -1.84 -14.56 1.50
CA ARG A 59 -1.96 -14.98 0.10
C ARG A 59 -1.46 -13.88 -0.84
N THR A 60 -2.35 -13.04 -1.35
CA THR A 60 -2.00 -11.83 -2.08
C THR A 60 -1.29 -10.83 -1.16
N PRO A 61 -0.11 -10.30 -1.51
CA PRO A 61 0.56 -9.23 -0.75
C PRO A 61 -0.29 -7.95 -0.74
N VAL A 62 -0.03 -7.00 0.17
CA VAL A 62 -0.74 -5.70 0.11
C VAL A 62 -0.43 -5.00 -1.21
N LEU A 63 -1.46 -4.57 -1.91
CA LEU A 63 -1.33 -4.01 -3.25
C LEU A 63 -1.22 -2.47 -3.21
N PHE A 64 0.01 -1.98 -3.40
CA PHE A 64 0.30 -0.57 -3.63
C PHE A 64 0.25 -0.24 -5.13
N GLN A 65 -0.28 0.94 -5.46
CA GLN A 65 -0.31 1.46 -6.83
C GLN A 65 0.02 2.96 -6.84
N ALA A 66 0.67 3.47 -7.89
CA ALA A 66 1.16 4.85 -7.95
C ALA A 66 0.77 5.66 -9.21
N GLY A 67 -0.21 5.18 -9.97
CA GLY A 67 -0.63 5.79 -11.24
C GLY A 67 -1.81 6.73 -11.05
N THR A 68 -1.57 8.03 -11.21
CA THR A 68 -2.55 9.10 -11.00
C THR A 68 -3.28 9.57 -12.27
N LEU A 69 -2.91 9.06 -13.45
CA LEU A 69 -3.64 9.29 -14.70
C LEU A 69 -4.97 8.50 -14.71
N LYS A 70 -5.95 8.92 -15.52
CA LYS A 70 -7.29 8.29 -15.60
C LYS A 70 -7.27 6.75 -15.68
N THR A 71 -6.40 6.17 -16.51
CA THR A 71 -6.25 4.71 -16.63
C THR A 71 -5.60 4.09 -15.39
N GLY A 72 -4.65 4.79 -14.78
CA GLY A 72 -4.04 4.40 -13.51
C GLY A 72 -5.03 4.45 -12.35
N THR A 73 -5.85 5.49 -12.26
CA THR A 73 -6.93 5.61 -11.26
C THR A 73 -7.95 4.50 -11.39
N ALA A 74 -8.35 4.15 -12.62
CA ALA A 74 -9.26 3.04 -12.86
C ALA A 74 -8.69 1.69 -12.39
N PHE A 75 -7.42 1.45 -12.71
CA PHE A 75 -6.70 0.26 -12.30
C PHE A 75 -6.52 0.20 -10.77
N ALA A 76 -6.19 1.33 -10.14
CA ALA A 76 -6.07 1.45 -8.68
C ALA A 76 -7.41 1.21 -7.99
N ALA A 77 -8.48 1.84 -8.47
CA ALA A 77 -9.82 1.64 -7.93
C ALA A 77 -10.25 0.16 -7.99
N ARG A 78 -9.76 -0.62 -8.96
CA ARG A 78 -10.06 -2.05 -9.09
C ARG A 78 -9.20 -2.95 -8.19
N HIS A 79 -7.90 -2.65 -8.06
CA HIS A 79 -6.91 -3.58 -7.51
C HIS A 79 -6.10 -3.08 -6.32
N ALA A 80 -6.00 -1.78 -6.13
CA ALA A 80 -5.15 -1.24 -5.08
C ALA A 80 -5.85 -1.34 -3.72
N GLU A 81 -5.05 -1.58 -2.70
CA GLU A 81 -5.43 -1.44 -1.30
C GLU A 81 -4.80 -0.16 -0.72
N ALA A 82 -3.67 0.27 -1.29
CA ALA A 82 -3.02 1.52 -0.99
C ALA A 82 -2.56 2.24 -2.27
N VAL A 83 -2.64 3.56 -2.28
CA VAL A 83 -2.27 4.43 -3.39
C VAL A 83 -1.20 5.40 -2.93
N PHE A 84 -0.03 5.30 -3.55
CA PHE A 84 1.00 6.31 -3.45
C PHE A 84 0.68 7.45 -4.43
N MET A 85 0.71 8.69 -3.94
CA MET A 85 0.42 9.86 -4.76
C MET A 85 1.38 11.03 -4.51
N ASN A 86 1.52 11.91 -5.49
CA ASN A 86 2.41 13.08 -5.45
C ASN A 86 1.67 14.40 -5.71
N PRO A 87 0.59 14.71 -4.96
CA PRO A 87 -0.04 16.00 -5.08
C PRO A 87 0.86 17.09 -4.49
N ALA A 88 1.04 18.17 -5.21
CA ALA A 88 1.81 19.32 -4.72
C ALA A 88 1.01 20.23 -3.77
N THR A 89 -0.33 20.12 -3.76
CA THR A 89 -1.22 20.98 -2.97
C THR A 89 -2.41 20.20 -2.41
N ILE A 90 -2.98 20.69 -1.31
CA ILE A 90 -4.18 20.15 -0.67
C ILE A 90 -5.38 20.04 -1.65
N PRO A 91 -5.76 21.08 -2.42
CA PRO A 91 -6.89 20.98 -3.35
C PRO A 91 -6.71 19.90 -4.43
N LEU A 92 -5.47 19.75 -4.92
CA LEU A 92 -5.16 18.71 -5.89
C LEU A 92 -5.25 17.32 -5.26
N CYS A 93 -4.69 17.15 -4.05
CA CYS A 93 -4.76 15.90 -3.30
C CYS A 93 -6.21 15.47 -3.06
N LYS A 94 -7.03 16.38 -2.49
CA LYS A 94 -8.45 16.16 -2.23
C LYS A 94 -9.19 15.72 -3.49
N THR A 95 -9.01 16.44 -4.60
CA THR A 95 -9.66 16.13 -5.88
C THR A 95 -9.30 14.73 -6.38
N GLN A 96 -8.02 14.34 -6.27
CA GLN A 96 -7.55 13.03 -6.69
C GLN A 96 -8.08 11.90 -5.80
N ILE A 97 -8.08 12.08 -4.47
CA ILE A 97 -8.61 11.10 -3.51
C ILE A 97 -10.12 10.92 -3.72
N THR A 98 -10.88 12.02 -3.80
CA THR A 98 -12.33 11.97 -4.03
C THR A 98 -12.67 11.21 -5.31
N ALA A 99 -12.02 11.54 -6.43
CA ALA A 99 -12.27 10.87 -7.71
C ALA A 99 -11.93 9.37 -7.68
N ALA A 100 -10.85 8.99 -7.01
CA ALA A 100 -10.45 7.59 -6.88
C ALA A 100 -11.43 6.79 -5.99
N ARG A 101 -11.89 7.38 -4.88
CA ARG A 101 -12.88 6.79 -3.97
C ARG A 101 -14.25 6.64 -4.65
N GLU A 102 -14.71 7.64 -5.40
CA GLU A 102 -15.93 7.55 -6.22
C GLU A 102 -15.82 6.43 -7.27
N GLN A 103 -14.66 6.27 -7.89
CA GLN A 103 -14.44 5.22 -8.87
C GLN A 103 -14.37 3.82 -8.25
N ALA A 104 -13.88 3.68 -7.01
CA ALA A 104 -13.94 2.43 -6.26
C ALA A 104 -15.40 2.07 -5.91
N ALA A 105 -16.20 3.03 -5.42
CA ALA A 105 -17.62 2.84 -5.18
C ALA A 105 -18.38 2.41 -6.44
N ALA A 106 -18.12 3.06 -7.57
CA ALA A 106 -18.74 2.70 -8.85
C ALA A 106 -18.41 1.28 -9.33
N GLN A 107 -17.34 0.68 -8.80
CA GLN A 107 -16.95 -0.71 -9.05
C GLN A 107 -17.43 -1.69 -7.97
N GLY A 108 -18.23 -1.22 -7.00
CA GLY A 108 -18.79 -2.05 -5.94
C GLY A 108 -17.85 -2.30 -4.76
N ARG A 109 -16.74 -1.58 -4.67
CA ARG A 109 -15.83 -1.61 -3.51
C ARG A 109 -16.21 -0.56 -2.48
N ASP A 110 -15.98 -0.85 -1.21
CA ASP A 110 -15.97 0.15 -0.15
C ASP A 110 -14.85 1.17 -0.43
N PRO A 111 -15.16 2.46 -0.64
CA PRO A 111 -14.15 3.49 -0.88
C PRO A 111 -13.12 3.62 0.23
N SER A 112 -13.49 3.29 1.48
CA SER A 112 -12.59 3.35 2.63
C SER A 112 -11.55 2.22 2.66
N SER A 113 -11.74 1.17 1.85
CA SER A 113 -10.77 0.08 1.65
C SER A 113 -9.55 0.51 0.82
N LEU A 114 -9.60 1.68 0.19
CA LEU A 114 -8.51 2.24 -0.60
C LEU A 114 -7.81 3.33 0.21
N LYS A 115 -6.58 3.05 0.64
CA LYS A 115 -5.77 3.94 1.48
C LYS A 115 -4.91 4.88 0.65
N PHE A 116 -4.80 6.15 1.01
CA PHE A 116 -4.05 7.15 0.24
C PHE A 116 -2.87 7.71 1.02
N PHE A 117 -1.69 7.69 0.38
CA PHE A 117 -0.41 8.10 0.95
C PHE A 117 0.28 9.14 0.05
N PRO A 118 -0.05 10.44 0.17
CA PRO A 118 0.76 11.50 -0.41
C PRO A 118 2.21 11.45 0.09
N CYS A 119 3.18 11.66 -0.81
CA CYS A 119 4.59 11.80 -0.40
C CYS A 119 4.88 13.20 0.13
N ILE A 120 5.63 13.26 1.24
CA ILE A 120 6.13 14.47 1.87
C ILE A 120 7.60 14.25 2.22
N VAL A 121 8.40 15.32 2.13
CA VAL A 121 9.83 15.31 2.46
C VAL A 121 10.11 16.33 3.58
N PRO A 122 9.77 16.00 4.85
CA PRO A 122 9.91 16.96 5.94
C PRO A 122 11.38 17.14 6.35
N ILE A 123 11.73 18.34 6.79
CA ILE A 123 13.03 18.66 7.43
C ILE A 123 12.73 19.18 8.83
N ILE A 124 13.03 18.36 9.82
CA ILE A 124 12.58 18.56 11.21
C ILE A 124 13.77 18.94 12.08
N GLY A 125 13.59 19.94 12.93
CA GLY A 125 14.54 20.32 13.99
C GLY A 125 13.86 20.32 15.36
N ARG A 126 14.65 20.35 16.44
CA ARG A 126 14.09 20.56 17.79
C ARG A 126 13.54 21.97 17.94
N THR A 127 14.10 22.92 17.20
CA THR A 127 13.56 24.27 17.03
C THR A 127 13.42 24.62 15.55
N PRO A 128 12.61 25.63 15.19
CA PRO A 128 12.52 26.11 13.80
C PRO A 128 13.88 26.53 13.22
N GLU A 129 14.75 27.13 14.03
CA GLU A 129 16.09 27.56 13.61
C GLU A 129 17.00 26.37 13.30
N GLU A 130 16.91 25.29 14.08
CA GLU A 130 17.65 24.06 13.80
C GLU A 130 17.17 23.43 12.49
N ALA A 131 15.85 23.37 12.26
CA ALA A 131 15.27 22.86 11.02
C ALA A 131 15.73 23.67 9.81
N GLN A 132 15.73 24.99 9.92
CA GLN A 132 16.24 25.88 8.87
C GLN A 132 17.74 25.68 8.64
N SER A 133 18.53 25.51 9.70
CA SER A 133 19.96 25.23 9.57
C SER A 133 20.22 23.89 8.84
N LYS A 134 19.44 22.86 9.13
CA LYS A 134 19.47 21.58 8.40
C LYS A 134 19.11 21.76 6.93
N TYR A 135 18.06 22.54 6.63
CA TYR A 135 17.66 22.86 5.26
C TYR A 135 18.78 23.58 4.49
N GLU A 136 19.35 24.65 5.04
CA GLU A 136 20.42 25.39 4.37
C GLU A 136 21.67 24.53 4.15
N LYS A 137 22.01 23.68 5.12
CA LYS A 137 23.11 22.72 4.98
C LYS A 137 22.83 21.69 3.89
N ALA A 138 21.62 21.15 3.81
CA ALA A 138 21.25 20.22 2.75
C ALA A 138 21.28 20.92 1.38
N LYS A 139 20.70 22.12 1.29
CA LYS A 139 20.71 22.96 0.09
C LYS A 139 22.12 23.25 -0.41
N SER A 140 23.08 23.52 0.49
CA SER A 140 24.48 23.76 0.11
C SER A 140 25.19 22.54 -0.52
N HIS A 141 24.61 21.35 -0.37
CA HIS A 141 25.10 20.10 -0.98
C HIS A 141 24.21 19.62 -2.15
N GLY A 142 23.12 20.34 -2.46
CA GLY A 142 22.22 20.01 -3.55
C GLY A 142 22.91 20.17 -4.91
N ASP A 143 22.79 19.15 -5.76
CA ASP A 143 23.28 19.21 -7.14
C ASP A 143 22.15 19.63 -8.08
N VAL A 144 22.27 20.85 -8.62
CA VAL A 144 21.33 21.42 -9.59
C VAL A 144 21.22 20.54 -10.84
N LEU A 145 22.33 19.99 -11.34
CA LEU A 145 22.31 19.14 -12.54
C LEU A 145 21.65 17.79 -12.24
N GLY A 146 21.91 17.23 -11.05
CA GLY A 146 21.21 16.05 -10.56
C GLY A 146 19.69 16.27 -10.46
N GLY A 147 19.26 17.39 -9.89
CA GLY A 147 17.84 17.76 -9.82
C GLY A 147 17.19 17.93 -11.20
N LEU A 148 17.89 18.56 -12.15
CA LEU A 148 17.42 18.68 -13.53
C LEU A 148 17.34 17.33 -14.24
N ALA A 149 18.33 16.45 -14.06
CA ALA A 149 18.30 15.11 -14.61
C ALA A 149 17.10 14.29 -14.09
N GLN A 150 16.78 14.43 -12.80
CA GLN A 150 15.58 13.81 -12.21
C GLN A 150 14.30 14.36 -12.85
N PHE A 151 14.19 15.68 -12.99
CA PHE A 151 13.04 16.31 -13.64
C PHE A 151 12.86 15.84 -15.10
N SER A 152 13.96 15.78 -15.84
CA SER A 152 13.98 15.26 -17.20
C SER A 152 13.52 13.81 -17.27
N GLY A 153 13.94 12.97 -16.33
CA GLY A 153 13.48 11.58 -16.23
C GLY A 153 11.98 11.45 -15.99
N TYR A 154 11.39 12.30 -15.13
CA TYR A 154 9.96 12.26 -14.83
C TYR A 154 9.08 12.79 -15.97
N THR A 155 9.56 13.79 -16.69
CA THR A 155 8.74 14.53 -17.66
C THR A 155 9.03 14.16 -19.11
N GLY A 156 10.19 13.58 -19.39
CA GLY A 156 10.69 13.34 -20.74
C GLY A 156 11.21 14.58 -21.45
N ILE A 157 11.32 15.72 -20.76
CA ILE A 157 11.88 16.96 -21.32
C ILE A 157 13.36 17.05 -21.00
N ASP A 158 14.18 17.21 -22.03
CA ASP A 158 15.62 17.41 -21.86
C ASP A 158 15.91 18.85 -21.42
N MET A 159 16.23 19.01 -20.13
CA MET A 159 16.53 20.32 -19.54
C MET A 159 17.92 20.86 -19.93
N SER A 160 18.79 20.04 -20.53
CA SER A 160 20.10 20.49 -21.00
C SER A 160 20.03 21.43 -22.21
N LEU A 161 18.87 21.50 -22.87
CA LEU A 161 18.62 22.35 -24.02
C LEU A 161 18.33 23.82 -23.63
N PHE A 162 18.19 24.13 -22.33
CA PHE A 162 17.90 25.47 -21.83
C PHE A 162 19.09 26.04 -21.09
N PRO A 163 19.46 27.32 -21.31
CA PRO A 163 20.48 27.98 -20.51
C PRO A 163 20.06 28.02 -19.03
N LEU A 164 21.00 27.65 -18.15
CA LEU A 164 20.71 27.37 -16.74
C LEU A 164 20.12 28.58 -15.98
N ASP A 165 20.53 29.78 -16.35
CA ASP A 165 20.20 31.04 -15.68
C ASP A 165 19.18 31.91 -16.45
N GLU A 166 18.66 31.41 -17.58
CA GLU A 166 17.69 32.16 -18.38
C GLU A 166 16.26 31.64 -18.11
N PRO A 167 15.27 32.55 -18.02
CA PRO A 167 13.87 32.14 -17.93
C PRO A 167 13.46 31.29 -19.13
N PHE A 168 12.74 30.20 -18.89
CA PHE A 168 12.24 29.34 -19.98
C PHE A 168 10.71 29.35 -20.04
N ALA A 169 10.16 29.38 -21.26
CA ALA A 169 8.73 29.29 -21.48
C ALA A 169 8.32 27.82 -21.59
N ALA A 170 7.84 27.23 -20.50
CA ALA A 170 7.37 25.84 -20.47
C ALA A 170 6.31 25.51 -21.55
N SER A 171 5.51 26.51 -21.94
CA SER A 171 4.40 26.37 -22.90
C SER A 171 4.85 26.06 -24.33
N SER A 172 6.10 26.34 -24.72
CA SER A 172 6.61 26.07 -26.08
C SER A 172 7.17 24.64 -26.25
N LEU A 173 7.19 23.85 -25.17
CA LEU A 173 7.83 22.53 -25.15
C LEU A 173 6.87 21.43 -25.54
N LYS A 174 7.38 20.39 -26.21
CA LYS A 174 6.62 19.16 -26.45
C LYS A 174 6.37 18.48 -25.10
N GLY A 175 5.11 18.38 -24.67
CA GLY A 175 4.76 18.00 -23.29
C GLY A 175 4.64 19.19 -22.32
N GLY A 176 4.69 20.42 -22.82
CA GLY A 176 4.68 21.66 -22.04
C GLY A 176 3.49 21.80 -21.09
N ALA A 177 2.33 21.19 -21.38
CA ALA A 177 1.19 21.18 -20.45
C ALA A 177 1.52 20.51 -19.10
N ALA A 178 2.33 19.44 -19.10
CA ALA A 178 2.75 18.76 -17.88
C ALA A 178 3.74 19.64 -17.09
N ILE A 179 4.68 20.30 -17.77
CA ILE A 179 5.62 21.25 -17.14
C ILE A 179 4.86 22.42 -16.55
N THR A 180 3.95 23.04 -17.32
CA THR A 180 3.13 24.16 -16.84
C THR A 180 2.33 23.75 -15.61
N ALA A 181 1.79 22.53 -15.57
CA ALA A 181 1.10 22.04 -14.38
C ALA A 181 2.02 21.86 -13.17
N VAL A 182 3.25 21.37 -13.36
CA VAL A 182 4.25 21.24 -12.28
C VAL A 182 4.72 22.62 -11.80
N LEU A 183 5.07 23.53 -12.71
CA LEU A 183 5.49 24.88 -12.35
C LEU A 183 4.38 25.66 -11.67
N ALA A 184 3.14 25.57 -12.17
CA ALA A 184 1.97 26.17 -11.52
C ALA A 184 1.70 25.57 -10.14
N SER A 185 1.95 24.27 -9.97
CA SER A 185 1.84 23.60 -8.68
C SER A 185 2.90 24.08 -7.69
N PHE A 186 4.13 24.30 -8.17
CA PHE A 186 5.21 24.89 -7.37
C PHE A 186 4.93 26.35 -7.03
N GLU A 187 4.48 27.15 -7.98
CA GLU A 187 4.03 28.53 -7.76
C GLU A 187 2.93 28.60 -6.71
N ALA A 188 1.91 27.75 -6.80
CA ALA A 188 0.81 27.70 -5.84
C ALA A 188 1.25 27.27 -4.43
N SER A 189 2.42 26.63 -4.29
CA SER A 189 2.98 26.26 -2.99
C SER A 189 3.85 27.35 -2.34
N LEU A 190 4.15 28.44 -3.07
CA LEU A 190 5.00 29.53 -2.57
C LEU A 190 4.14 30.70 -2.09
N GLU A 191 4.32 31.10 -0.83
CA GLU A 191 3.72 32.32 -0.30
C GLU A 191 4.34 33.55 -0.99
N GLY A 192 3.53 34.36 -1.68
CA GLY A 192 3.96 35.60 -2.35
C GLY A 192 4.27 35.48 -3.85
N GLY A 193 4.09 34.30 -4.45
CA GLY A 193 4.33 34.03 -5.87
C GLY A 193 5.77 33.62 -6.19
N ALA A 194 6.02 33.10 -7.40
CA ALA A 194 7.35 32.66 -7.82
C ALA A 194 8.05 33.71 -8.70
N PRO A 195 9.40 33.84 -8.61
CA PRO A 195 10.16 34.49 -9.66
C PRO A 195 10.03 33.71 -10.99
N PRO A 196 10.38 34.32 -12.14
CA PRO A 196 10.43 33.60 -13.40
C PRO A 196 11.29 32.34 -13.28
N TRP A 197 10.74 31.19 -13.66
CA TRP A 197 11.44 29.91 -13.57
C TRP A 197 12.64 29.86 -14.50
N THR A 198 13.81 29.59 -13.93
CA THR A 198 15.02 29.19 -14.64
C THR A 198 15.27 27.70 -14.41
N PRO A 199 16.00 27.01 -15.30
CA PRO A 199 16.43 25.64 -15.04
C PRO A 199 17.22 25.51 -13.73
N ARG A 200 17.99 26.53 -13.32
CA ARG A 200 18.69 26.51 -12.01
C ARG A 200 17.72 26.37 -10.86
N LEU A 201 16.71 27.24 -10.80
CA LEU A 201 15.74 27.24 -9.71
C LEU A 201 14.95 25.93 -9.67
N LEU A 202 14.61 25.40 -10.84
CA LEU A 202 13.96 24.10 -10.95
C LEU A 202 14.87 22.98 -10.43
N GLY A 203 16.14 22.95 -10.83
CA GLY A 203 17.12 21.97 -10.38
C GLY A 203 17.35 22.01 -8.87
N GLU A 204 17.52 23.22 -8.31
CA GLU A 204 17.64 23.43 -6.86
C GLU A 204 16.42 22.91 -6.09
N ARG A 205 15.21 23.19 -6.59
CA ARG A 205 13.98 22.69 -5.98
C ARG A 205 13.89 21.17 -6.05
N MET A 206 14.17 20.59 -7.21
CA MET A 206 14.15 19.14 -7.40
C MET A 206 15.17 18.43 -6.51
N ALA A 207 16.34 19.03 -6.29
CA ALA A 207 17.36 18.50 -5.37
C ALA A 207 16.90 18.48 -3.90
N MET A 208 15.89 19.27 -3.53
CA MET A 208 15.42 19.47 -2.15
C MET A 208 14.04 18.85 -1.86
N GLY A 209 13.76 17.69 -2.48
CA GLY A 209 12.51 16.94 -2.27
C GLY A 209 11.68 16.70 -3.52
N GLY A 210 12.24 16.93 -4.71
CA GLY A 210 11.60 16.60 -5.97
C GLY A 210 10.32 17.40 -6.20
N LEU A 211 9.24 16.67 -6.52
CA LEU A 211 7.92 17.24 -6.78
C LEU A 211 7.03 17.31 -5.53
N HIS A 212 7.56 16.94 -4.36
CA HIS A 212 6.77 16.75 -3.14
C HIS A 212 6.76 18.00 -2.28
N PRO A 213 5.71 18.21 -1.46
CA PRO A 213 5.76 19.17 -0.37
C PRO A 213 6.90 18.84 0.61
N SER A 214 7.68 19.85 0.99
CA SER A 214 8.85 19.71 1.86
C SER A 214 8.77 20.69 3.04
N PRO A 215 7.91 20.46 4.05
CA PRO A 215 7.81 21.37 5.20
C PRO A 215 9.12 21.39 6.00
N VAL A 216 9.54 22.58 6.40
CA VAL A 216 10.74 22.81 7.23
C VAL A 216 10.30 23.45 8.53
N GLY A 217 10.58 22.82 9.68
CA GLY A 217 10.16 23.38 10.97
C GLY A 217 10.42 22.48 12.17
N SER A 218 9.92 22.91 13.33
CA SER A 218 9.86 22.06 14.52
C SER A 218 8.91 20.87 14.33
N ALA A 219 8.99 19.87 15.22
CA ALA A 219 8.04 18.76 15.22
C ALA A 219 6.58 19.23 15.29
N GLU A 220 6.29 20.26 16.09
CA GLU A 220 4.95 20.86 16.20
C GLU A 220 4.48 21.45 14.87
N GLN A 221 5.33 22.23 14.19
CA GLN A 221 4.99 22.85 12.91
C GLN A 221 4.78 21.82 11.80
N VAL A 222 5.59 20.76 11.78
CA VAL A 222 5.43 19.67 10.82
C VAL A 222 4.21 18.81 11.15
N ALA A 223 3.89 18.61 12.43
CA ALA A 223 2.64 17.96 12.84
C ALA A 223 1.42 18.79 12.45
N ASP A 224 1.44 20.13 12.60
CA ASP A 224 0.39 21.03 12.13
C ASP A 224 0.19 20.88 10.61
N PHE A 225 1.28 20.76 9.85
CA PHE A 225 1.22 20.50 8.42
C PHE A 225 0.53 19.16 8.11
N PHE A 226 0.93 18.08 8.80
CA PHE A 226 0.34 16.75 8.60
C PHE A 226 -1.15 16.74 8.96
N GLU A 227 -1.53 17.37 10.07
CA GLU A 227 -2.91 17.49 10.53
C GLU A 227 -3.79 18.23 9.52
N ASN A 228 -3.31 19.37 9.01
CA ASN A 228 -4.01 20.12 7.98
C ASN A 228 -4.22 19.29 6.70
N TRP A 229 -3.21 18.53 6.28
CA TRP A 229 -3.32 17.65 5.11
C TRP A 229 -4.34 16.54 5.30
N VAL A 230 -4.32 15.83 6.43
CA VAL A 230 -5.30 14.77 6.72
C VAL A 230 -6.72 15.34 6.74
N ASN A 231 -6.93 16.42 7.49
CA ASN A 231 -8.25 17.03 7.68
C ASN A 231 -8.85 17.56 6.38
N GLU A 232 -8.03 18.14 5.50
CA GLU A 232 -8.54 18.78 4.28
C GLU A 232 -8.64 17.84 3.07
N THR A 233 -7.85 16.76 3.05
CA THR A 233 -7.71 15.91 1.84
C THR A 233 -8.35 14.53 1.94
N ASP A 234 -8.64 14.02 3.15
CA ASP A 234 -9.08 12.63 3.39
C ASP A 234 -7.99 11.59 3.01
N CYS A 235 -6.71 11.96 3.17
CA CYS A 235 -5.60 11.00 3.08
C CYS A 235 -5.50 10.14 4.34
N ASP A 236 -5.03 8.89 4.18
CA ASP A 236 -4.98 7.89 5.27
C ASP A 236 -3.59 7.84 5.94
N GLY A 237 -2.61 8.54 5.39
CA GLY A 237 -1.25 8.63 5.92
C GLY A 237 -0.30 9.30 4.93
N PHE A 238 1.00 9.10 5.13
CA PHE A 238 2.03 9.72 4.31
C PHE A 238 3.12 8.73 3.91
N ASN A 239 3.61 8.87 2.68
CA ASN A 239 4.85 8.23 2.26
C ASN A 239 6.00 9.21 2.55
N ILE A 240 6.73 9.00 3.64
CA ILE A 240 7.72 9.98 4.09
C ILE A 240 9.08 9.71 3.45
N ALA A 241 9.54 10.63 2.61
CA ALA A 241 10.86 10.60 1.99
C ALA A 241 11.88 11.39 2.81
N TYR A 242 13.17 11.14 2.55
CA TYR A 242 14.28 11.72 3.31
C TYR A 242 15.14 12.64 2.45
N ILE A 243 15.77 13.65 3.08
CA ILE A 243 16.84 14.44 2.48
C ILE A 243 18.21 13.81 2.78
N THR A 244 18.40 13.36 4.03
CA THR A 244 19.60 12.65 4.49
C THR A 244 19.24 11.36 5.20
N ASN A 245 20.08 10.33 5.06
CA ASN A 245 19.89 9.02 5.67
C ASN A 245 21.13 8.69 6.54
N PRO A 246 20.98 8.35 7.84
CA PRO A 246 19.72 8.07 8.55
C PRO A 246 19.01 9.27 9.18
N SER A 247 19.64 10.43 9.26
CA SER A 247 19.20 11.50 10.16
C SER A 247 17.77 12.02 9.93
N SER A 248 17.27 12.06 8.70
CA SER A 248 15.87 12.48 8.49
C SER A 248 14.88 11.48 9.10
N LEU A 249 15.20 10.18 9.07
CA LEU A 249 14.38 9.13 9.68
C LEU A 249 14.47 9.17 11.21
N GLU A 250 15.67 9.43 11.74
CA GLU A 250 15.88 9.63 13.18
C GLU A 250 15.06 10.83 13.68
N ASP A 251 15.08 11.95 12.97
CA ASP A 251 14.27 13.13 13.33
C ASP A 251 12.76 12.83 13.31
N ILE A 252 12.28 12.01 12.37
CA ILE A 252 10.87 11.57 12.36
C ILE A 252 10.55 10.75 13.61
N VAL A 253 11.37 9.74 13.91
CA VAL A 253 11.14 8.81 15.03
C VAL A 253 11.29 9.51 16.38
N GLU A 254 12.31 10.35 16.54
CA GLU A 254 12.64 10.97 17.83
C GLU A 254 11.84 12.25 18.10
N LEU A 255 11.44 12.99 17.06
CA LEU A 255 10.81 14.31 17.22
C LEU A 255 9.34 14.30 16.79
N LEU A 256 9.05 13.80 15.58
CA LEU A 256 7.69 13.90 15.02
C LEU A 256 6.73 12.84 15.56
N VAL A 257 7.14 11.56 15.66
CA VAL A 257 6.28 10.47 16.15
C VAL A 257 5.72 10.77 17.56
N PRO A 258 6.51 11.20 18.56
CA PRO A 258 5.99 11.55 19.88
C PRO A 258 4.97 12.69 19.84
N GLU A 259 5.17 13.69 18.97
CA GLU A 259 4.24 14.79 18.80
C GLU A 259 2.93 14.34 18.15
N LEU A 260 3.00 13.48 17.12
CA LEU A 260 1.81 12.90 16.50
C LEU A 260 1.03 11.99 17.46
N GLN A 261 1.72 11.22 18.30
CA GLN A 261 1.10 10.40 19.36
C GLN A 261 0.39 11.28 20.40
N ARG A 262 1.02 12.37 20.84
CA ARG A 262 0.42 13.35 21.76
C ARG A 262 -0.89 13.94 21.21
N ARG A 263 -0.99 14.09 19.89
CA ARG A 263 -2.19 14.57 19.18
C ARG A 263 -3.21 13.49 18.85
N GLY A 264 -2.91 12.22 19.13
CA GLY A 264 -3.77 11.08 18.75
C GLY A 264 -3.79 10.80 17.24
N MET A 265 -2.81 11.30 16.49
CA MET A 265 -2.68 11.10 15.04
C MET A 265 -1.83 9.89 14.65
N MET A 266 -1.08 9.33 15.61
CA MET A 266 -0.25 8.15 15.42
C MET A 266 -0.53 7.18 16.56
N TRP A 267 -0.64 5.90 16.22
CA TRP A 267 -0.74 4.80 17.18
C TRP A 267 0.48 4.72 18.13
N ASP A 268 0.25 4.21 19.33
CA ASP A 268 1.31 3.92 20.31
C ASP A 268 2.04 2.60 19.99
N ASP A 269 1.34 1.64 19.39
CA ASP A 269 1.86 0.34 18.97
C ASP A 269 1.00 -0.23 17.83
N TYR A 270 1.47 -1.34 17.23
CA TYR A 270 0.75 -2.07 16.20
C TYR A 270 -0.65 -2.48 16.66
N ALA A 271 -1.66 -2.17 15.83
CA ALA A 271 -3.05 -2.54 16.09
C ALA A 271 -3.24 -4.06 16.23
N MET A 272 -2.45 -4.84 15.48
CA MET A 272 -2.40 -6.30 15.57
C MET A 272 -0.94 -6.74 15.79
N PRO A 273 -0.47 -6.81 17.06
CA PRO A 273 0.89 -7.23 17.38
C PRO A 273 1.18 -8.64 16.83
N GLY A 274 2.26 -8.78 16.05
CA GLY A 274 2.59 -10.04 15.36
C GLY A 274 1.67 -10.39 14.18
N GLY A 275 0.69 -9.53 13.87
CA GLY A 275 -0.18 -9.66 12.72
C GLY A 275 0.51 -9.32 11.40
N THR A 276 -0.19 -9.58 10.30
CA THR A 276 0.25 -9.27 8.95
C THR A 276 0.22 -7.75 8.66
N PHE A 277 0.86 -7.34 7.57
CA PHE A 277 0.84 -5.95 7.16
C PHE A 277 -0.58 -5.48 6.81
N ARG A 278 -1.38 -6.33 6.15
CA ARG A 278 -2.78 -6.01 5.83
C ARG A 278 -3.66 -5.90 7.07
N GLU A 279 -3.47 -6.75 8.08
CA GLU A 279 -4.20 -6.65 9.34
C GLU A 279 -3.94 -5.29 10.03
N ASN A 280 -2.68 -4.85 10.05
CA ASN A 280 -2.32 -3.56 10.65
C ASN A 280 -2.79 -2.35 9.82
N LEU A 281 -2.96 -2.50 8.50
CA LEU A 281 -3.37 -1.40 7.61
C LEU A 281 -4.89 -1.31 7.40
N LEU A 282 -5.58 -2.45 7.29
CA LEU A 282 -6.98 -2.56 6.87
C LEU A 282 -7.85 -3.36 7.84
N GLY A 283 -7.28 -3.99 8.87
CA GLY A 283 -8.03 -4.77 9.86
C GLY A 283 -8.41 -6.19 9.44
N HIS A 284 -7.95 -6.68 8.28
CA HIS A 284 -8.21 -8.03 7.81
C HIS A 284 -6.98 -8.67 7.15
N ARG A 285 -6.86 -10.00 7.22
CA ARG A 285 -5.67 -10.74 6.77
C ARG A 285 -5.61 -10.97 5.26
N HIS A 286 -6.71 -11.43 4.70
CA HIS A 286 -6.87 -11.70 3.26
C HIS A 286 -7.54 -10.54 2.55
N LEU A 287 -7.62 -10.58 1.22
CA LEU A 287 -8.39 -9.61 0.45
C LEU A 287 -9.85 -9.55 0.93
N ALA A 288 -10.37 -8.33 1.04
CA ALA A 288 -11.79 -8.07 1.34
C ALA A 288 -12.70 -8.72 0.28
N GLU A 289 -13.92 -9.10 0.66
CA GLU A 289 -14.83 -9.84 -0.23
C GLU A 289 -15.24 -9.05 -1.49
N ASP A 290 -15.26 -7.72 -1.40
CA ASP A 290 -15.55 -6.79 -2.49
C ASP A 290 -14.32 -6.48 -3.37
N HIS A 291 -13.12 -6.88 -2.94
CA HIS A 291 -11.91 -6.72 -3.74
C HIS A 291 -11.94 -7.67 -4.95
N TYR A 292 -11.59 -7.18 -6.14
CA TYR A 292 -11.65 -7.99 -7.37
C TYR A 292 -10.88 -9.32 -7.27
N GLY A 293 -9.70 -9.30 -6.63
CA GLY A 293 -8.91 -10.52 -6.38
C GLY A 293 -9.60 -11.58 -5.52
N ALA A 294 -10.57 -11.21 -4.67
CA ALA A 294 -11.32 -12.18 -3.85
C ALA A 294 -12.25 -13.08 -4.68
N GLY A 295 -12.61 -12.67 -5.90
CA GLY A 295 -13.31 -13.51 -6.87
C GLY A 295 -12.51 -14.74 -7.30
N PHE A 296 -11.19 -14.73 -7.06
CA PHE A 296 -10.29 -15.85 -7.38
C PHE A 296 -10.02 -16.76 -6.18
N LYS A 297 -10.70 -16.59 -5.05
CA LYS A 297 -10.54 -17.52 -3.91
C LYS A 297 -10.79 -18.96 -4.37
N TYR A 298 -10.05 -19.89 -3.80
CA TYR A 298 -10.18 -21.32 -4.08
C TYR A 298 -11.66 -21.76 -4.13
N GLY A 299 -12.06 -22.38 -5.25
CA GLY A 299 -13.44 -22.82 -5.49
C GLY A 299 -14.40 -21.76 -6.02
N ARG A 300 -13.96 -20.50 -6.19
CA ARG A 300 -14.76 -19.39 -6.74
C ARG A 300 -14.29 -18.90 -8.10
N ASP A 301 -13.06 -19.22 -8.52
CA ASP A 301 -12.54 -18.79 -9.81
C ASP A 301 -13.30 -19.44 -10.98
N PRO A 302 -13.97 -18.63 -11.83
CA PRO A 302 -14.82 -19.12 -12.92
C PRO A 302 -14.03 -19.79 -14.06
N GLY A 303 -12.71 -19.64 -14.08
CA GLY A 303 -11.82 -20.29 -15.05
C GLY A 303 -11.17 -21.57 -14.56
N LEU A 304 -11.52 -22.05 -13.36
CA LEU A 304 -10.99 -23.31 -12.83
C LEU A 304 -11.59 -24.52 -13.56
N VAL A 305 -10.72 -25.34 -14.14
CA VAL A 305 -11.06 -26.68 -14.55
C VAL A 305 -11.00 -27.56 -13.30
N SER A 306 -12.13 -28.08 -12.85
CA SER A 306 -12.15 -29.04 -11.73
C SER A 306 -11.39 -30.30 -12.14
N ASN A 307 -10.21 -30.53 -11.56
CA ASN A 307 -9.36 -31.72 -11.82
C ASN A 307 -9.95 -33.05 -11.29
N LEU A 308 -11.26 -33.12 -11.04
CA LEU A 308 -11.88 -34.34 -10.54
C LEU A 308 -11.89 -35.46 -11.60
N GLU A 309 -11.75 -35.13 -12.89
CA GLU A 309 -11.71 -36.14 -13.96
C GLU A 309 -10.29 -36.54 -14.40
N GLU A 310 -9.27 -35.68 -14.25
CA GLU A 310 -7.89 -36.03 -14.65
C GLU A 310 -7.11 -36.83 -13.58
N ASN A 311 -7.58 -36.86 -12.33
CA ASN A 311 -6.99 -37.70 -11.28
C ASN A 311 -7.51 -39.14 -11.29
N GLY A 312 -7.76 -39.70 -12.48
CA GLY A 312 -7.86 -41.14 -12.67
C GLY A 312 -6.51 -41.78 -12.33
N ALA A 313 -6.41 -42.40 -11.14
CA ALA A 313 -5.38 -43.35 -10.70
C ALA A 313 -4.06 -43.31 -11.52
N GLY A 314 -3.32 -42.21 -11.48
CA GLY A 314 -2.19 -42.01 -12.39
C GLY A 314 -1.18 -41.01 -11.85
N LYS A 315 -0.14 -41.54 -11.19
CA LYS A 315 1.19 -40.95 -10.93
C LYS A 315 1.27 -39.42 -10.76
N ILE A 316 1.48 -38.99 -9.52
CA ILE A 316 2.04 -37.66 -9.21
C ILE A 316 3.53 -37.85 -8.88
N ASN A 317 4.42 -37.19 -9.62
CA ASN A 317 5.88 -37.16 -9.39
C ASN A 317 6.60 -38.53 -9.28
N GLY A 318 6.16 -39.55 -10.03
CA GLY A 318 6.94 -40.80 -10.19
C GLY A 318 7.09 -41.65 -8.92
N LEU A 319 6.38 -41.34 -7.83
CA LEU A 319 6.35 -42.15 -6.63
C LEU A 319 5.03 -42.94 -6.59
N GLU A 320 5.14 -44.27 -6.61
CA GLU A 320 3.99 -45.16 -6.43
C GLU A 320 3.50 -45.07 -4.97
N LYS A 321 2.17 -45.12 -4.82
CA LYS A 321 1.47 -45.13 -3.54
C LYS A 321 2.02 -46.31 -2.70
N ALA A 322 2.63 -46.02 -1.54
CA ALA A 322 2.93 -47.07 -0.58
C ALA A 322 1.61 -47.74 -0.17
N SER A 323 1.51 -49.05 -0.40
CA SER A 323 0.35 -49.84 -0.01
C SER A 323 0.34 -49.95 1.52
N SER A 324 -0.66 -49.33 2.16
CA SER A 324 -0.91 -49.50 3.59
C SER A 324 -1.50 -50.88 3.85
N LYS A 325 -0.64 -51.88 4.07
CA LYS A 325 -0.95 -52.97 5.00
C LYS A 325 -0.34 -52.60 6.35
N ILE A 326 -1.13 -51.95 7.19
CA ILE A 326 -0.89 -51.96 8.63
C ILE A 326 -1.98 -52.85 9.20
N ASP A 327 -1.58 -54.04 9.64
CA ASP A 327 -2.41 -54.96 10.40
C ASP A 327 -2.88 -54.27 11.69
N ALA A 328 -4.17 -54.39 11.95
CA ALA A 328 -4.81 -53.95 13.18
C ALA A 328 -4.34 -54.84 14.34
N GLY A 329 -3.84 -54.23 15.42
CA GLY A 329 -3.57 -54.95 16.65
C GLY A 329 -2.78 -54.17 17.69
N ALA A 330 -3.43 -53.22 18.38
CA ALA A 330 -3.11 -52.88 19.77
C ALA A 330 -4.23 -52.01 20.37
N GLU A 331 -5.02 -52.60 21.26
CA GLU A 331 -5.89 -51.88 22.19
C GLU A 331 -5.05 -51.06 23.18
N THR A 332 -5.40 -49.79 23.39
CA THR A 332 -5.15 -49.13 24.68
C THR A 332 -6.27 -48.15 25.00
N LYS A 333 -6.89 -48.38 26.15
CA LYS A 333 -7.92 -47.56 26.82
C LYS A 333 -7.35 -46.18 27.18
N GLY A 334 -8.17 -45.13 27.02
CA GLY A 334 -7.91 -43.79 27.55
C GLY A 334 -9.20 -43.15 28.01
N GLU A 335 -9.30 -42.91 29.31
CA GLU A 335 -10.45 -42.36 30.03
C GLU A 335 -10.69 -40.87 29.72
N ALA A 336 -11.96 -40.48 29.82
CA ALA A 336 -12.44 -39.11 29.69
C ALA A 336 -12.21 -38.31 30.98
N VAL A 337 -11.84 -37.03 30.86
CA VAL A 337 -12.00 -36.04 31.93
C VAL A 337 -12.66 -34.80 31.36
N SER A 338 -13.78 -34.43 31.99
CA SER A 338 -14.61 -33.26 31.73
C SER A 338 -14.36 -32.24 32.85
N THR A 339 -14.23 -30.96 32.50
CA THR A 339 -14.38 -29.86 33.45
C THR A 339 -15.19 -28.73 32.83
N LYS A 340 -16.39 -28.52 33.41
CA LYS A 340 -17.25 -27.35 33.21
C LYS A 340 -16.72 -26.17 34.05
N GLY A 341 -16.83 -24.95 33.53
CA GLY A 341 -16.71 -23.70 34.28
C GLY A 341 -17.82 -22.74 33.87
N GLU A 342 -18.58 -22.25 34.85
CA GLU A 342 -19.76 -21.38 34.73
C GLU A 342 -19.39 -19.91 34.41
N VAL A 343 -20.30 -19.22 33.72
CA VAL A 343 -20.26 -17.76 33.47
C VAL A 343 -21.39 -17.11 34.27
N VAL A 344 -21.05 -16.08 35.05
CA VAL A 344 -21.98 -15.20 35.78
C VAL A 344 -22.11 -13.88 35.02
N THR A 345 -23.35 -13.44 34.76
CA THR A 345 -23.66 -12.13 34.18
C THR A 345 -24.44 -11.27 35.18
N ASN A 346 -24.13 -9.97 35.20
CA ASN A 346 -24.88 -8.83 35.76
C ASN A 346 -24.18 -7.57 35.20
N GLY A 347 -24.77 -6.44 34.84
CA GLY A 347 -26.11 -5.86 34.90
C GLY A 347 -26.01 -4.41 34.37
N GLU A 348 -27.13 -3.82 33.99
CA GLU A 348 -27.30 -2.60 33.16
C GLU A 348 -27.00 -1.24 33.85
N SER A 349 -26.73 -0.18 33.07
CA SER A 349 -27.31 1.19 33.26
C SER A 349 -26.90 2.25 32.20
N LYS A 350 -27.89 2.68 31.40
CA LYS A 350 -28.28 4.02 30.88
C LYS A 350 -27.28 5.13 30.48
N THR A 351 -27.31 5.41 29.16
CA THR A 351 -27.41 6.68 28.38
C THR A 351 -26.69 7.96 28.82
N ASN A 352 -25.79 8.45 27.96
CA ASN A 352 -25.83 9.80 27.37
C ASN A 352 -25.09 9.81 26.01
N GLY A 353 -25.55 10.63 25.06
CA GLY A 353 -25.19 10.54 23.65
C GLY A 353 -23.73 10.87 23.35
N GLU A 354 -23.01 9.90 22.79
CA GLU A 354 -21.72 10.03 22.11
C GLU A 354 -21.70 9.02 20.96
N TYR A 355 -21.19 9.42 19.80
CA TYR A 355 -20.92 8.50 18.69
C TYR A 355 -19.82 7.52 19.12
N THR A 356 -20.20 6.30 19.49
CA THR A 356 -19.24 5.24 19.83
C THR A 356 -18.92 4.42 18.57
N MET A 357 -17.66 4.45 18.15
CA MET A 357 -17.09 3.45 17.24
C MET A 357 -17.25 2.06 17.87
N LYS A 358 -17.98 1.17 17.18
CA LYS A 358 -18.12 -0.23 17.59
C LYS A 358 -16.82 -0.97 17.35
N VAL A 359 -16.04 -1.17 18.42
CA VAL A 359 -15.02 -2.22 18.46
C VAL A 359 -15.75 -3.54 18.65
N VAL A 360 -15.82 -4.34 17.58
CA VAL A 360 -16.24 -5.74 17.66
C VAL A 360 -15.00 -6.55 18.05
N ALA A 361 -14.84 -6.81 19.34
CA ALA A 361 -13.87 -7.78 19.82
C ALA A 361 -14.36 -9.19 19.47
N ALA A 362 -13.66 -9.87 18.56
CA ALA A 362 -13.78 -11.32 18.41
C ALA A 362 -12.84 -11.99 19.43
N SER A 363 -13.42 -12.73 20.37
CA SER A 363 -12.72 -13.49 21.38
C SER A 363 -12.04 -14.74 20.80
N ALA A 364 -10.78 -14.93 21.22
CA ALA A 364 -9.94 -16.14 21.29
C ALA A 364 -10.20 -17.32 20.34
#